data_AF-A0A5J6V2J6-F1
#
_entry.id   AF-A0A5J6V2J6-F1
#
_cell.length_a   1.000
_cell.length_b   1.000
_cell.length_c   1.000
_cell.angle_alpha   90.00
_cell.angle_beta   90.00
_cell.angle_gamma   90.00
#
_symmetry.space_group_name_H-M   'P 1'
#
loop_
_entity.id
_entity.type
_entity.pdbx_description
1 polymer ?
#
loop_
_entity_poly.entity_id
_entity_poly.type
_entity_poly.pdbx_seq_one_letter_code
_entity_poly.pdbx_strand_id
1 'polypeptide(L)'
;MNPATISEADAITLVRAEARRLMVLGGAGLLVAMLLYLGVSILWLERPVQEAATRALPLLVLVAVLAYFFQLPRWVRARQGPVVRGTVGRLTEDEIVLEGGQQGAVSVVLPRGTTGFRPGDRVWVCPDLQPAQTVAVVVPAHVTSPRPVISARALPVRD
;
A
#
# COMPACT_ATOMS: atom_id res chain seq x y z
N MET A 1 -2.92 -26.30 19.27
CA MET A 1 -3.22 -24.88 19.58
C MET A 1 -3.12 -24.10 18.29
N ASN A 2 -4.24 -23.61 17.75
CA ASN A 2 -4.25 -22.88 16.48
C ASN A 2 -3.50 -21.55 16.66
N PRO A 3 -2.37 -21.32 15.95
CA PRO A 3 -1.77 -19.99 15.91
C PRO A 3 -2.82 -19.04 15.33
N ALA A 4 -3.09 -17.94 16.03
CA ALA A 4 -4.22 -17.04 15.80
C ALA A 4 -4.40 -16.70 14.31
N THR A 5 -5.32 -17.40 13.64
CA THR A 5 -5.63 -17.18 12.23
C THR A 5 -6.52 -15.95 12.12
N ILE A 6 -6.00 -14.90 11.52
CA ILE A 6 -6.77 -13.68 11.22
C ILE A 6 -7.96 -14.06 10.33
N SER A 7 -9.17 -13.64 10.72
CA SER A 7 -10.37 -13.89 9.93
C SER A 7 -10.37 -13.05 8.66
N GLU A 8 -11.12 -13.46 7.64
CA GLU A 8 -11.25 -12.69 6.40
C GLU A 8 -11.81 -11.28 6.64
N ALA A 9 -12.81 -11.16 7.52
CA ALA A 9 -13.40 -9.89 7.88
C ALA A 9 -12.37 -8.95 8.55
N ASP A 10 -11.53 -9.48 9.44
CA ASP A 10 -10.45 -8.72 10.07
C ASP A 10 -9.40 -8.30 9.04
N ALA A 11 -9.04 -9.18 8.10
CA ALA A 11 -8.12 -8.85 7.02
C ALA A 11 -8.66 -7.70 6.14
N ILE A 12 -9.94 -7.73 5.78
CA ILE A 12 -10.59 -6.67 5.00
C ILE A 12 -10.56 -5.34 5.75
N THR A 13 -10.89 -5.35 7.05
CA THR A 13 -10.88 -4.12 7.86
C THR A 13 -9.48 -3.54 7.99
N LEU A 14 -8.46 -4.38 8.21
CA LEU A 14 -7.06 -3.96 8.28
C LEU A 14 -6.58 -3.35 6.96
N VAL A 15 -6.83 -4.00 5.82
CA VAL A 15 -6.45 -3.48 4.50
C VAL A 15 -7.13 -2.14 4.22
N ARG A 16 -8.42 -2.01 4.53
CA ARG A 16 -9.16 -0.76 4.34
C ARG A 16 -8.67 0.36 5.24
N ALA A 17 -8.34 0.05 6.50
CA ALA A 17 -7.80 1.01 7.45
C ALA A 17 -6.43 1.53 6.99
N GLU A 18 -5.54 0.65 6.55
CA GLU A 18 -4.21 1.04 6.08
C GLU A 18 -4.28 1.81 4.75
N ALA A 19 -5.14 1.38 3.82
CA ALA A 19 -5.38 2.11 2.57
C ALA A 19 -5.93 3.52 2.84
N ARG A 20 -6.86 3.67 3.80
CA ARG A 20 -7.39 4.98 4.20
C ARG A 20 -6.29 5.85 4.80
N ARG A 21 -5.45 5.28 5.67
CA ARG A 21 -4.33 5.99 6.28
C ARG A 21 -3.35 6.54 5.23
N LEU A 22 -2.98 5.74 4.23
CA LEU A 22 -2.11 6.19 3.14
C LEU A 22 -2.75 7.31 2.31
N MET A 23 -4.06 7.22 2.03
CA MET A 23 -4.76 8.29 1.33
C MET A 23 -4.82 9.59 2.15
N VAL A 24 -5.06 9.50 3.47
CA VAL A 24 -5.08 10.67 4.36
C VAL A 24 -3.70 11.32 4.43
N LEU A 25 -2.63 10.53 4.55
CA LEU A 25 -1.26 11.05 4.54
C LEU A 25 -0.92 11.73 3.21
N GLY A 26 -1.29 11.12 2.08
CA GLY A 26 -1.11 11.72 0.76
C GLY A 26 -1.89 13.04 0.60
N GLY A 27 -3.15 13.07 1.04
CA GLY A 27 -3.98 14.28 1.01
C GLY A 27 -3.44 15.40 1.91
N ALA A 28 -2.97 15.06 3.12
CA ALA A 28 -2.34 16.02 4.02
C ALA A 28 -1.04 16.58 3.44
N GLY A 29 -0.21 15.74 2.82
CA GLY A 29 1.01 16.19 2.12
C GLY A 29 0.71 17.16 0.98
N LEU A 30 -0.33 16.87 0.17
CA LEU A 30 -0.77 17.76 -0.89
C LEU A 30 -1.27 19.11 -0.34
N LEU A 31 -2.00 19.10 0.77
CA LEU A 31 -2.48 20.31 1.43
C LEU A 31 -1.32 21.16 1.95
N VAL A 32 -0.30 20.55 2.55
CA VAL A 32 0.92 21.26 2.96
C VAL A 32 1.63 21.87 1.75
N ALA A 33 1.77 21.13 0.65
CA ALA A 33 2.36 21.64 -0.58
C ALA A 33 1.58 22.85 -1.16
N MET A 34 0.24 22.80 -1.10
CA MET A 34 -0.62 23.92 -1.49
C MET A 34 -0.37 25.15 -0.62
N LEU A 35 -0.33 24.99 0.70
CA LEU A 35 -0.11 26.10 1.63
C LEU A 35 1.27 26.73 1.42
N LEU A 36 2.30 25.92 1.17
CA LEU A 36 3.63 26.41 0.83
C LEU A 36 3.64 27.19 -0.50
N TYR A 37 2.99 26.66 -1.54
CA TYR A 37 2.87 27.37 -2.82
C TYR A 37 2.18 28.73 -2.69
N LEU A 38 1.08 28.78 -1.94
CA LEU A 38 0.35 30.01 -1.66
C LEU A 38 1.22 30.99 -0.86
N GLY A 39 1.90 30.50 0.18
CA GLY A 39 2.81 31.32 1.00
C GLY A 39 3.92 31.96 0.15
N VAL A 40 4.59 31.18 -0.71
CA VAL A 40 5.60 31.71 -1.63
C VAL A 40 4.99 32.70 -2.62
N SER A 41 3.82 32.40 -3.19
CA SER A 41 3.18 33.27 -4.18
C SER A 41 2.76 34.63 -3.62
N ILE A 42 2.31 34.66 -2.36
CA ILE A 42 1.85 35.88 -1.71
C ILE A 42 3.03 36.67 -1.14
N LEU A 43 3.94 36.00 -0.42
CA LEU A 43 5.00 36.67 0.32
C LEU A 43 6.20 37.07 -0.54
N TRP A 44 6.53 36.29 -1.58
CA TRP A 44 7.73 36.51 -2.39
C TRP A 44 7.43 37.09 -3.77
N LEU A 45 6.29 36.71 -4.35
CA LEU A 45 5.90 37.16 -5.69
C LEU A 45 4.87 38.29 -5.67
N GLU A 46 4.49 38.75 -4.47
CA GLU A 46 3.52 39.83 -4.22
C GLU A 46 2.20 39.66 -5.00
N ARG A 47 1.83 38.41 -5.33
CA ARG A 47 0.64 38.15 -6.14
C ARG A 47 -0.61 38.28 -5.28
N PRO A 48 -1.71 38.82 -5.83
CA PRO A 48 -2.98 38.80 -5.13
C PRO A 48 -3.43 37.36 -4.90
N VAL A 49 -3.97 37.09 -3.71
CA VAL A 49 -4.37 35.74 -3.25
C VAL A 49 -5.25 35.04 -4.28
N GLN A 50 -6.15 35.78 -4.93
CA GLN A 50 -7.08 35.24 -5.93
C GLN A 50 -6.36 34.73 -7.20
N GLU A 51 -5.33 35.42 -7.66
CA GLU A 51 -4.54 35.01 -8.83
C GLU A 51 -3.59 33.85 -8.49
N ALA A 52 -3.02 33.86 -7.29
CA ALA A 52 -2.24 32.74 -6.78
C ALA A 52 -3.10 31.46 -6.65
N ALA A 53 -4.32 31.59 -6.09
CA ALA A 53 -5.23 30.47 -5.88
C ALA A 53 -5.74 29.88 -7.20
N THR A 54 -6.13 30.72 -8.17
CA THR A 54 -6.62 30.27 -9.48
C THR A 54 -5.55 29.55 -10.29
N ARG A 55 -4.27 29.88 -10.12
CA ARG A 55 -3.14 29.14 -10.72
C ARG A 55 -2.76 27.89 -9.92
N ALA A 56 -2.84 27.93 -8.59
CA ALA A 56 -2.52 26.80 -7.72
C ALA A 56 -3.49 25.64 -7.91
N LEU A 57 -4.79 25.94 -7.99
CA LEU A 57 -5.85 24.94 -8.02
C LEU A 57 -5.70 23.92 -9.17
N PRO A 58 -5.58 24.31 -10.46
CA PRO A 58 -5.43 23.34 -11.55
C PRO A 58 -4.11 22.56 -11.45
N LEU A 59 -3.03 23.21 -11.00
CA LEU A 59 -1.75 22.54 -10.78
C LEU A 59 -1.87 21.48 -9.69
N LEU A 60 -2.56 21.78 -8.59
CA LEU A 60 -2.81 20.84 -7.50
C LEU A 60 -3.69 19.68 -7.94
N VAL A 61 -4.73 19.94 -8.72
CA VAL A 61 -5.56 18.87 -9.30
C VAL A 61 -4.71 17.97 -10.17
N LEU A 62 -3.86 18.53 -11.04
CA LEU A 62 -2.94 17.75 -11.86
C LEU A 62 -1.97 16.92 -11.01
N VAL A 63 -1.33 17.53 -10.01
CA VAL A 63 -0.41 16.83 -9.09
C VAL A 63 -1.13 15.73 -8.32
N ALA A 64 -2.36 15.99 -7.85
CA ALA A 64 -3.17 15.00 -7.14
C ALA A 64 -3.52 13.81 -8.03
N VAL A 65 -3.92 14.07 -9.28
CA VAL A 65 -4.21 13.03 -10.28
C VAL A 65 -2.95 12.20 -10.55
N LEU A 66 -1.82 12.86 -10.80
CA LEU A 66 -0.55 12.16 -11.05
C LEU A 66 -0.11 11.35 -9.82
N ALA A 67 -0.19 11.90 -8.61
CA ALA A 67 0.12 11.18 -7.38
C ALA A 67 -0.81 9.97 -7.19
N TYR A 68 -2.10 10.12 -7.50
CA TYR A 68 -3.08 9.04 -7.44
C TYR A 68 -2.76 7.89 -8.39
N PHE A 69 -2.37 8.18 -9.63
CA PHE A 69 -2.12 7.13 -10.62
C PHE A 69 -0.72 6.51 -10.53
N PHE A 70 0.29 7.31 -10.19
CA PHE A 70 1.71 6.90 -10.26
C PHE A 70 2.34 6.62 -8.90
N GLN A 71 1.93 7.31 -7.83
CA GLN A 71 2.56 7.16 -6.51
C GLN A 71 1.77 6.23 -5.59
N LEU A 72 0.44 6.22 -5.68
CA LEU A 72 -0.39 5.35 -4.86
C LEU A 72 -0.38 3.90 -5.37
N PRO A 73 0.05 2.92 -4.52
CA PRO A 73 0.05 1.52 -4.89
C PRO A 73 -1.34 1.06 -5.36
N ARG A 74 -1.36 0.14 -6.31
CA ARG A 74 -2.61 -0.36 -6.90
C ARG A 74 -3.58 -0.91 -5.85
N TRP A 75 -3.07 -1.59 -4.81
CA TRP A 75 -3.89 -2.11 -3.72
C TRP A 75 -4.60 -1.03 -2.90
N VAL A 76 -4.01 0.17 -2.77
CA VAL A 76 -4.65 1.30 -2.08
C VAL A 76 -5.84 1.81 -2.89
N ARG A 77 -5.68 1.86 -4.22
CA ARG A 77 -6.79 2.20 -5.15
C ARG A 77 -7.86 1.11 -5.17
N ALA A 78 -7.44 -0.15 -5.13
CA ALA A 78 -8.29 -1.34 -5.11
C ALA A 78 -8.75 -1.75 -3.69
N ARG A 79 -8.76 -0.84 -2.70
CA ARG A 79 -9.08 -1.12 -1.29
C ARG A 79 -10.46 -1.74 -1.01
N GLN A 80 -11.37 -1.67 -1.99
CA GLN A 80 -12.71 -2.27 -1.92
C GLN A 80 -12.75 -3.66 -2.57
N GLY A 81 -11.67 -4.10 -3.20
CA GLY A 81 -11.55 -5.39 -3.85
C GLY A 81 -11.54 -6.55 -2.85
N PRO A 82 -11.73 -7.78 -3.35
CA PRO A 82 -11.67 -8.98 -2.53
C PRO A 82 -10.27 -9.17 -1.96
N VAL A 83 -10.21 -9.74 -0.76
CA VAL A 83 -8.98 -10.34 -0.22
C VAL A 83 -8.93 -11.79 -0.66
N VAL A 84 -7.73 -12.26 -0.97
CA VAL A 84 -7.49 -13.63 -1.40
C VAL A 84 -6.59 -14.31 -0.39
N ARG A 85 -6.86 -15.58 -0.11
CA ARG A 85 -6.05 -16.38 0.80
C ARG A 85 -4.78 -16.85 0.09
N GLY A 86 -3.64 -16.62 0.71
CA GLY A 86 -2.34 -17.16 0.31
C GLY A 86 -1.76 -18.04 1.42
N THR A 87 -0.86 -18.93 1.04
CA THR A 87 -0.02 -19.73 1.93
C THR A 87 1.44 -19.43 1.64
N VAL A 88 2.24 -19.27 2.70
CA VAL A 88 3.69 -19.10 2.55
C VAL A 88 4.28 -20.46 2.15
N GLY A 89 4.86 -20.54 0.96
CA GLY A 89 5.57 -21.72 0.47
C GLY A 89 7.02 -21.69 0.93
N ARG A 90 7.90 -21.16 0.06
CA ARG A 90 9.34 -20.99 0.36
C ARG A 90 9.63 -19.62 0.96
N LEU A 91 10.69 -19.53 1.73
CA LEU A 91 11.17 -18.27 2.29
C LEU A 91 12.69 -18.16 2.19
N THR A 92 13.15 -16.97 1.85
CA THR A 92 14.54 -16.51 1.92
C THR A 92 14.62 -15.36 2.94
N GLU A 93 15.81 -14.79 3.15
CA GLU A 93 15.97 -13.69 4.11
C GLU A 93 15.13 -12.46 3.75
N ASP A 94 14.99 -12.16 2.45
CA ASP A 94 14.33 -10.95 1.94
C ASP A 94 13.03 -11.22 1.17
N GLU A 95 12.74 -12.48 0.81
CA GLU A 95 11.57 -12.82 -0.01
C GLU A 95 10.78 -13.99 0.58
N ILE A 96 9.46 -13.95 0.36
CA ILE A 96 8.58 -15.09 0.61
C ILE A 96 7.85 -15.44 -0.67
N VAL A 97 7.80 -16.73 -0.99
CA VAL A 97 6.96 -17.24 -2.06
C VAL A 97 5.57 -17.45 -1.47
N LEU A 98 4.60 -16.68 -1.97
CA LEU A 98 3.20 -16.86 -1.64
C LEU A 98 2.56 -17.75 -2.70
N GLU A 99 2.00 -18.86 -2.26
CA GLU A 99 1.22 -19.79 -3.05
C GLU A 99 -0.27 -19.50 -2.81
N GLY A 100 -1.03 -19.28 -3.88
CA GLY A 100 -2.47 -18.99 -3.78
C GLY A 100 -2.92 -17.93 -4.78
N GLY A 101 -4.23 -17.72 -4.86
CA GLY A 101 -4.83 -16.85 -5.88
C GLY A 101 -5.00 -17.52 -7.23
N GLN A 102 -5.64 -16.82 -8.18
CA GLN A 102 -6.02 -17.44 -9.46
C GLN A 102 -4.84 -17.65 -10.41
N GLN A 103 -3.71 -16.97 -10.19
CA GLN A 103 -2.58 -16.95 -11.12
C GLN A 103 -1.36 -17.74 -10.67
N GLY A 104 -1.45 -18.49 -9.57
CA GLY A 104 -0.38 -19.37 -9.08
C GLY A 104 0.56 -18.70 -8.08
N ALA A 105 1.75 -19.28 -7.91
CA ALA A 105 2.72 -18.83 -6.92
C ALA A 105 3.43 -17.54 -7.35
N VAL A 106 3.73 -16.67 -6.40
CA VAL A 106 4.37 -15.36 -6.63
C VAL A 106 5.41 -15.10 -5.53
N SER A 107 6.62 -14.66 -5.91
CA SER A 107 7.61 -14.21 -4.93
C SER A 107 7.27 -12.79 -4.47
N VAL A 108 7.37 -12.54 -3.18
CA VAL A 108 7.00 -11.28 -2.55
C VAL A 108 8.17 -10.79 -1.70
N VAL A 109 8.69 -9.61 -2.04
CA VAL A 109 9.78 -8.99 -1.30
C VAL A 109 9.26 -8.42 0.02
N LEU A 110 9.86 -8.85 1.13
CA LEU A 110 9.52 -8.39 2.47
C LEU A 110 10.12 -7.01 2.75
N PRO A 111 9.38 -6.10 3.40
CA PRO A 111 9.97 -4.87 3.90
C PRO A 111 10.93 -5.18 5.07
N ARG A 112 11.95 -4.33 5.22
CA ARG A 112 12.92 -4.44 6.33
C ARG A 112 12.19 -4.40 7.68
N GLY A 113 12.63 -5.27 8.59
CA GLY A 113 12.05 -5.39 9.94
C GLY A 113 10.82 -6.30 10.02
N THR A 114 10.48 -7.02 8.95
CA THR A 114 9.48 -8.09 8.98
C THR A 114 10.16 -9.45 9.16
N THR A 115 9.84 -10.17 10.23
CA THR A 115 10.48 -11.46 10.57
C THR A 115 9.50 -12.43 11.22
N GLY A 116 9.72 -13.73 11.04
CA GLY A 116 8.97 -14.78 11.74
C GLY A 116 7.93 -15.51 10.89
N PHE A 117 7.87 -15.24 9.59
CA PHE A 117 7.11 -16.07 8.64
C PHE A 117 7.67 -17.49 8.61
N ARG A 118 6.77 -18.46 8.42
CA ARG A 118 7.10 -19.89 8.32
C ARG A 118 6.40 -20.51 7.10
N PRO A 119 6.98 -21.54 6.47
CA PRO A 119 6.28 -22.32 5.46
C PRO A 119 4.98 -22.88 6.04
N GLY A 120 3.89 -22.76 5.29
CA GLY A 120 2.54 -23.13 5.70
C GLY A 120 1.74 -22.02 6.40
N ASP A 121 2.34 -20.87 6.70
CA ASP A 121 1.61 -19.73 7.26
C ASP A 121 0.51 -19.27 6.30
N ARG A 122 -0.66 -18.96 6.87
CA ARG A 122 -1.81 -18.46 6.11
C ARG A 122 -1.82 -16.94 6.17
N VAL A 123 -1.84 -16.31 5.00
CA VAL A 123 -1.88 -14.85 4.84
C VAL A 123 -3.08 -14.44 3.99
N TRP A 124 -3.47 -13.18 4.11
CA TRP A 124 -4.47 -12.57 3.23
C TRP A 124 -3.81 -11.53 2.34
N VAL A 125 -4.17 -11.52 1.06
CA VAL A 125 -3.55 -10.66 0.05
C VAL A 125 -4.62 -9.82 -0.66
N CYS A 126 -4.33 -8.56 -0.97
CA CYS A 126 -5.21 -7.68 -1.75
C CYS A 126 -4.40 -6.77 -2.69
N PRO A 127 -4.74 -6.65 -3.99
CA PRO A 127 -5.71 -7.47 -4.73
C PRO A 127 -5.18 -8.90 -4.92
N ASP A 128 -5.80 -9.69 -5.81
CA ASP A 128 -5.33 -11.03 -6.14
C ASP A 128 -3.84 -11.06 -6.53
N LEU A 129 -3.18 -12.18 -6.23
CA LEU A 129 -1.75 -12.39 -6.47
C LEU A 129 -1.48 -12.41 -7.99
N GLN A 130 -0.97 -11.29 -8.51
CA GLN A 130 -0.57 -11.17 -9.92
C GLN A 130 0.88 -10.70 -10.01
N PRO A 131 1.70 -11.30 -10.89
CA PRO A 131 3.09 -10.90 -11.06
C PRO A 131 3.20 -9.44 -11.51
N ALA A 132 4.30 -8.79 -11.11
CA ALA A 132 4.61 -7.39 -11.40
C ALA A 132 3.62 -6.37 -10.82
N GLN A 133 2.83 -6.73 -9.80
CA GLN A 133 1.94 -5.81 -9.09
C GLN A 133 2.41 -5.55 -7.65
N THR A 134 1.98 -4.44 -7.08
CA THR A 134 2.12 -4.21 -5.64
C THR A 134 0.86 -4.70 -4.94
N VAL A 135 1.03 -5.58 -3.97
CA VAL A 135 -0.05 -6.19 -3.18
C VAL A 135 0.09 -5.80 -1.71
N ALA A 136 -1.04 -5.73 -1.03
CA ALA A 136 -1.12 -5.69 0.42
C ALA A 136 -1.11 -7.11 0.95
N VAL A 137 -0.19 -7.44 1.85
CA VAL A 137 -0.19 -8.72 2.56
C VAL A 137 -0.50 -8.46 4.02
N VAL A 138 -1.54 -9.10 4.54
CA VAL A 138 -1.92 -9.04 5.95
C VAL A 138 -1.03 -10.01 6.71
N VAL A 139 -0.31 -9.47 7.68
CA VAL A 139 0.71 -10.18 8.44
C VAL A 139 0.04 -11.01 9.54
N PRO A 140 0.36 -12.32 9.68
CA PRO A 140 -0.15 -13.15 10.77
C PRO A 140 0.27 -12.60 12.15
N ALA A 141 -0.52 -12.88 13.18
CA ALA A 141 -0.30 -12.32 14.51
C ALA A 141 1.04 -12.72 15.16
N HIS A 142 1.63 -13.87 14.77
CA HIS A 142 2.93 -14.32 15.27
C HIS A 142 4.13 -13.71 14.54
N VAL A 143 3.89 -13.07 13.40
CA VAL A 143 4.95 -12.45 12.60
C VAL A 143 5.19 -11.04 13.11
N THR A 144 6.45 -10.73 13.39
CA THR A 144 6.85 -9.38 13.79
C THR A 144 6.94 -8.51 12.55
N SER A 145 6.24 -7.39 12.54
CA SER A 145 6.24 -6.43 11.43
C SER A 145 5.97 -5.03 11.97
N PRO A 146 6.56 -3.97 11.37
CA PRO A 146 6.27 -2.59 11.75
C PRO A 146 4.82 -2.19 11.49
N ARG A 147 4.11 -2.94 10.63
CA ARG A 147 2.71 -2.70 10.25
C ARG A 147 1.95 -4.02 10.13
N PRO A 148 0.64 -4.04 10.46
CA PRO A 148 -0.20 -5.23 10.29
C PRO A 148 -0.45 -5.57 8.81
N VAL A 149 -0.28 -4.60 7.92
CA VAL A 149 -0.37 -4.77 6.47
C VAL A 149 0.94 -4.31 5.84
N ILE A 150 1.60 -5.18 5.10
CA ILE A 150 2.81 -4.85 4.34
C ILE A 150 2.45 -4.58 2.88
N SER A 151 3.03 -3.52 2.32
CA SER A 151 2.99 -3.28 0.89
C SER A 151 4.17 -4.00 0.27
N ALA A 152 3.91 -4.99 -0.56
CA ALA A 152 4.93 -5.87 -1.07
C ALA A 152 4.84 -5.99 -2.59
N ARG A 153 5.99 -6.13 -3.24
CA ARG A 153 6.06 -6.26 -4.70
C ARG A 153 6.01 -7.73 -5.08
N ALA A 154 5.01 -8.10 -5.86
CA ALA A 154 4.89 -9.41 -6.46
C ALA A 154 5.83 -9.54 -7.67
N LEU A 155 6.70 -10.53 -7.62
CA LEU A 155 7.67 -10.90 -8.65
C LEU A 155 7.34 -12.32 -9.15
N PRO A 156 7.65 -12.62 -10.43
CA PRO A 156 7.58 -14.00 -10.91
C PRO A 156 8.50 -14.88 -10.07
N VAL A 157 8.04 -16.09 -9.74
CA VAL A 157 8.87 -17.09 -9.07
C VAL A 157 10.03 -17.43 -10.00
N ARG A 158 11.26 -17.34 -9.49
CA ARG A 158 12.46 -17.81 -10.19
C ARG A 158 12.70 -19.24 -9.73
N ASP A 159 12.82 -20.15 -10.70
CA ASP A 159 13.15 -21.56 -10.47
C ASP A 159 14.56 -21.73 -9.89
#